data_AF-A0A932UCJ6-F1
#
_entry.id   AF-A0A932UCJ6-F1
#
_cell.length_a   1.000
_cell.length_b   1.000
_cell.length_c   1.000
_cell.angle_alpha   90.00
_cell.angle_beta   90.00
_cell.angle_gamma   90.00
#
_symmetry.space_group_name_H-M   'P 1'
#
loop_
_entity.id
_entity.type
_entity.pdbx_description
1 polymer ?
#
loop_
_entity_poly.entity_id
_entity_poly.type
_entity_poly.pdbx_seq_one_letter_code
_entity_poly.pdbx_strand_id
1 'polypeptide(L)'
;MRLALAGKGGAGKTTIAATLARVFARRGYRVNALDDDPNPNLATALGLGADQIAQLKRVPRDEILEERTGPDGHRSLHLTRPFDDVLSEYGVRGPDDVGVLTMTGLLGAGKG
;
A
#
# COMPACT_ATOMS: atom_id res chain seq x y z
N MET A 1 -9.84 2.97 -10.76
CA MET A 1 -10.26 3.91 -9.70
C MET A 1 -9.12 4.05 -8.69
N ARG A 2 -8.92 5.24 -8.10
CA ARG A 2 -7.96 5.48 -7.02
C ARG A 2 -8.71 6.14 -5.85
N LEU A 3 -8.51 5.64 -4.64
CA LEU A 3 -9.11 6.18 -3.41
C LEU A 3 -8.00 6.54 -2.44
N ALA A 4 -8.02 7.77 -1.92
CA ALA A 4 -7.12 8.23 -0.87
C ALA A 4 -7.94 8.56 0.37
N LEU A 5 -7.59 7.97 1.51
CA LEU A 5 -8.27 8.22 2.79
C LEU A 5 -7.38 9.08 3.68
N ALA A 6 -7.82 10.31 3.93
CA ALA A 6 -7.12 11.28 4.78
C ALA A 6 -7.99 11.66 6.00
N GLY A 7 -7.35 12.14 7.06
CA GLY A 7 -8.02 12.53 8.30
C GLY A 7 -7.14 12.36 9.54
N LYS A 8 -7.61 12.85 10.70
CA LYS A 8 -6.86 12.85 11.97
C LYS A 8 -6.44 11.45 12.43
N GLY A 9 -5.46 11.40 13.34
CA GLY A 9 -5.10 10.17 14.05
C GLY A 9 -6.31 9.55 14.75
N GLY A 10 -6.46 8.22 14.67
CA GLY A 10 -7.57 7.50 15.28
C GLY A 10 -8.94 7.66 14.61
N ALA A 11 -9.06 8.31 13.45
CA ALA A 11 -10.33 8.45 12.73
C ALA A 11 -10.84 7.16 12.05
N GLY A 12 -10.14 6.03 12.18
CA GLY A 12 -10.53 4.75 11.59
C GLY A 12 -10.17 4.55 10.11
N LYS A 13 -9.31 5.41 9.54
CA LYS A 13 -8.93 5.39 8.12
C LYS A 13 -8.42 4.02 7.66
N THR A 14 -7.48 3.44 8.40
CA THR A 14 -6.87 2.14 8.08
C THR A 14 -7.91 1.02 8.11
N THR A 15 -8.81 1.04 9.09
CA THR A 15 -9.92 0.09 9.19
C THR A 15 -10.87 0.20 8.00
N ILE A 16 -11.23 1.44 7.61
CA ILE A 16 -12.08 1.70 6.44
C ILE A 16 -11.36 1.28 5.16
N ALA A 17 -10.07 1.59 5.01
CA ALA A 17 -9.26 1.19 3.85
C ALA A 17 -9.25 -0.33 3.67
N ALA A 18 -8.93 -1.07 4.74
CA ALA A 18 -8.93 -2.52 4.74
C ALA A 18 -10.32 -3.09 4.39
N THR A 19 -11.37 -2.56 5.01
CA THR A 19 -12.75 -3.01 4.75
C THR A 19 -13.16 -2.79 3.29
N LEU A 20 -12.93 -1.58 2.76
CA LEU A 20 -13.23 -1.27 1.37
C LEU A 20 -12.44 -2.16 0.41
N ALA A 21 -11.15 -2.38 0.69
CA ALA A 21 -10.32 -3.24 -0.15
C ALA A 21 -10.87 -4.67 -0.25
N ARG A 22 -11.21 -5.29 0.89
CA ARG A 22 -11.83 -6.63 0.93
C ARG A 22 -13.19 -6.65 0.22
N VAL A 23 -14.05 -5.65 0.46
CA VAL A 23 -15.37 -5.56 -0.16
C VAL A 23 -15.27 -5.45 -1.68
N PHE A 24 -14.38 -4.60 -2.20
CA PHE A 24 -14.19 -4.49 -3.64
C PHE A 24 -13.57 -5.75 -4.24
N ALA A 25 -12.58 -6.35 -3.58
CA ALA A 25 -11.98 -7.60 -4.04
C ALA A 25 -13.01 -8.73 -4.16
N ARG A 26 -13.85 -8.92 -3.13
CA ARG A 26 -14.95 -9.90 -3.16
C ARG A 26 -16.01 -9.63 -4.23
N ARG A 27 -16.11 -8.40 -4.72
CA ARG A 27 -16.98 -8.02 -5.84
C ARG A 27 -16.32 -8.27 -7.21
N GLY A 28 -15.16 -8.90 -7.25
CA GLY A 28 -14.44 -9.25 -8.48
C GLY A 28 -13.52 -8.15 -9.02
N TYR A 29 -13.29 -7.07 -8.25
CA TYR A 29 -12.34 -6.06 -8.66
C TYR A 29 -10.91 -6.45 -8.30
N ARG A 30 -9.96 -6.15 -9.18
CA ARG A 30 -8.53 -6.18 -8.84
C ARG A 30 -8.22 -5.02 -7.90
N VAL A 31 -7.82 -5.33 -6.67
CA VAL A 31 -7.56 -4.32 -5.62
C VAL A 31 -6.10 -4.39 -5.16
N ASN A 32 -5.46 -3.23 -5.11
CA ASN A 32 -4.17 -3.05 -4.47
C ASN A 32 -4.31 -1.98 -3.39
N ALA A 33 -3.71 -2.21 -2.24
CA ALA A 33 -3.77 -1.36 -1.06
C ALA A 33 -2.36 -0.93 -0.66
N LEU A 34 -2.16 0.37 -0.46
CA LEU A 34 -0.89 0.99 -0.13
C LEU A 34 -0.99 1.63 1.25
N ASP A 35 -0.04 1.32 2.13
CA ASP A 35 0.12 2.00 3.43
C ASP A 35 1.30 2.98 3.35
N ASP A 36 1.02 4.25 3.64
CA ASP A 36 2.01 5.33 3.74
C ASP A 36 1.94 6.01 5.12
N ASP A 37 1.31 5.35 6.10
CA ASP A 37 1.31 5.81 7.48
C ASP A 37 2.67 5.54 8.14
N PRO A 38 3.22 6.48 8.93
CA PRO A 38 4.44 6.27 9.71
C PRO A 38 4.41 5.01 10.60
N ASN A 39 3.22 4.59 11.04
CA ASN A 39 3.01 3.32 11.73
C ASN A 39 2.07 2.42 10.90
N PRO A 40 2.62 1.62 9.98
CA PRO A 40 1.83 0.85 9.02
C PRO A 40 1.03 -0.24 9.73
N ASN A 41 -0.30 -0.21 9.55
CA ASN A 41 -1.23 -1.14 10.17
C ASN A 41 -2.23 -1.75 9.18
N LEU A 42 -2.16 -1.37 7.90
CA LEU A 42 -3.09 -1.81 6.86
C LEU A 42 -3.03 -3.32 6.63
N ALA A 43 -1.84 -3.91 6.62
CA ALA A 43 -1.67 -5.35 6.42
C ALA A 43 -2.35 -6.15 7.54
N THR A 44 -2.14 -5.75 8.79
CA THR A 44 -2.83 -6.33 9.95
C THR A 44 -4.34 -6.14 9.87
N ALA A 45 -4.80 -4.92 9.53
CA ALA A 45 -6.22 -4.62 9.42
C ALA A 45 -6.92 -5.39 8.28
N LEU A 46 -6.21 -5.72 7.21
CA LEU A 46 -6.68 -6.58 6.11
C LEU A 46 -6.81 -8.06 6.51
N GLY A 47 -6.12 -8.46 7.57
CA GLY A 47 -6.09 -9.82 8.09
C GLY A 47 -4.92 -10.67 7.58
N LEU A 48 -3.78 -10.06 7.26
CA LEU A 48 -2.57 -10.82 6.92
C LEU A 48 -1.96 -11.43 8.19
N GLY A 49 -1.44 -12.66 8.06
CA GLY A 49 -0.70 -13.31 9.13
C GLY A 49 0.69 -12.70 9.34
N ALA A 50 1.28 -12.93 10.52
CA ALA A 50 2.60 -12.41 10.89
C ALA A 50 3.69 -12.77 9.87
N ASP A 51 3.69 -14.01 9.36
CA ASP A 51 4.67 -14.48 8.37
C ASP A 51 4.54 -13.77 7.02
N GLN A 52 3.31 -13.41 6.61
CA GLN A 52 3.08 -12.63 5.39
C GLN A 52 3.50 -11.17 5.59
N ILE A 53 3.21 -10.61 6.77
CA ILE A 53 3.62 -9.24 7.12
C ILE A 53 5.15 -9.15 7.13
N ALA A 54 5.85 -10.15 7.67
CA ALA A 54 7.32 -10.17 7.70
C ALA A 54 7.98 -10.20 6.30
N GLN A 55 7.23 -10.58 5.25
CA GLN A 55 7.71 -10.59 3.87
C GLN A 55 7.55 -9.25 3.15
N LEU A 56 6.71 -8.35 3.68
CA LEU A 56 6.55 -7.01 3.10
C LEU A 56 7.87 -6.27 3.15
N LYS A 57 8.27 -5.73 2.01
CA LYS A 57 9.44 -4.87 1.91
C LYS A 57 8.99 -3.43 1.79
N ARG A 58 9.76 -2.54 2.41
CA ARG A 58 9.59 -1.11 2.17
C ARG A 58 9.86 -0.82 0.70
N VAL A 59 8.93 -0.15 0.05
CA VAL A 59 9.11 0.30 -1.33
C VAL A 59 10.10 1.48 -1.39
N PRO A 60 11.22 1.37 -2.14
CA PRO A 60 12.17 2.46 -2.30
C PRO A 60 11.63 3.52 -3.26
N ARG A 61 11.03 4.57 -2.69
CA ARG A 61 10.34 5.63 -3.44
C ARG A 61 11.16 6.20 -4.60
N ASP A 62 12.45 6.46 -4.38
CA ASP A 62 13.31 7.14 -5.36
C ASP A 62 13.78 6.20 -6.48
N GLU A 63 13.70 4.87 -6.29
CA GLU A 63 14.02 3.89 -7.33
C GLU A 63 12.82 3.60 -8.23
N ILE A 64 11.61 3.68 -7.67
CA ILE A 64 10.38 3.34 -8.37
C ILE A 64 9.62 4.55 -8.90
N LEU A 65 9.95 5.77 -8.49
CA LEU A 65 9.31 7.00 -8.96
C LEU A 65 10.30 7.95 -9.61
N GLU A 66 9.89 8.52 -10.73
CA GLU A 66 10.58 9.62 -11.40
C GLU A 66 9.66 10.82 -11.56
N GLU A 67 10.24 12.02 -11.51
CA GLU A 67 9.52 13.27 -11.73
C GLU A 67 9.54 13.63 -13.22
N ARG A 68 8.35 13.85 -13.79
CA ARG A 68 8.17 14.29 -15.16
C ARG A 68 7.49 15.64 -15.20
N THR A 69 8.03 16.54 -16.00
CA THR A 69 7.45 17.86 -16.26
C THR A 69 6.65 17.81 -17.57
N GLY A 70 5.37 18.14 -17.49
CA GLY A 70 4.50 18.25 -18.65
C GLY A 70 4.79 19.49 -19.50
N PRO A 71 4.25 19.56 -20.73
CA PRO A 71 4.38 20.73 -21.61
C PRO A 71 3.81 22.02 -21.01
N ASP A 72 2.91 21.88 -20.04
CA ASP A 72 2.26 22.91 -19.24
C ASP A 72 3.09 23.35 -18.01
N GLY A 73 4.27 22.75 -17.81
CA GLY A 73 5.14 23.00 -16.66
C GLY A 73 4.72 22.25 -15.38
N HIS A 74 3.64 21.46 -15.41
CA HIS A 74 3.20 20.71 -14.24
C HIS A 74 4.11 19.51 -13.98
N ARG A 75 4.59 19.39 -12.74
CA ARG A 75 5.44 18.29 -12.29
C ARG A 75 4.58 17.16 -11.73
N SER A 76 4.85 15.94 -12.17
CA SER A 76 4.10 14.75 -11.78
C SER A 76 5.03 13.58 -11.53
N LEU A 77 4.66 12.70 -10.61
CA LEU A 77 5.42 11.49 -10.31
C LEU A 77 4.88 10.31 -11.11
N HIS A 78 5.79 9.58 -11.74
CA HIS A 78 5.47 8.41 -12.55
C HIS A 78 6.25 7.21 -12.04
N LEU A 79 5.65 6.03 -12.13
CA LEU A 79 6.38 4.80 -11.89
C LEU A 79 7.41 4.61 -13.01
N THR A 80 8.63 4.25 -12.63
CA THR A 80 9.72 3.92 -13.58
C THR A 80 9.49 2.57 -14.29
N ARG A 81 8.60 1.74 -13.75
CA ARG A 81 8.24 0.41 -14.25
C ARG A 81 6.77 0.06 -13.96
N PRO A 82 6.19 -0.96 -14.60
CA PRO A 82 4.83 -1.41 -14.31
C PRO A 82 4.58 -1.66 -12.82
N PHE A 83 3.39 -1.30 -12.34
CA PHE A 83 3.00 -1.50 -10.94
C PHE A 83 3.04 -2.97 -10.51
N ASP A 84 2.74 -3.89 -11.43
CA ASP A 84 2.74 -5.32 -11.14
C ASP A 84 4.14 -5.84 -10.80
N ASP A 85 5.18 -5.26 -11.41
CA ASP A 85 6.57 -5.58 -11.09
C ASP A 85 6.92 -5.10 -9.68
N VAL A 86 6.52 -3.86 -9.34
CA VAL A 86 6.69 -3.31 -7.98
C VAL A 86 5.97 -4.16 -6.94
N LEU A 87 4.74 -4.58 -7.23
CA LEU A 87 3.96 -5.45 -6.35
C LEU A 87 4.60 -6.82 -6.17
N SER A 88 5.15 -7.39 -7.25
CA SER A 88 5.83 -8.70 -7.19
C SER A 88 7.12 -8.67 -6.36
N GLU A 89 7.82 -7.54 -6.35
CA GLU A 89 9.12 -7.43 -5.69
C GLU A 89 9.03 -7.04 -4.22
N TYR A 90 8.14 -6.10 -3.89
CA TYR A 90 8.06 -5.50 -2.55
C TYR A 90 6.76 -5.83 -1.80
N GLY A 91 5.72 -6.24 -2.52
CA GLY A 91 4.41 -6.47 -1.96
C GLY A 91 4.16 -7.92 -1.57
N VAL A 92 2.98 -8.15 -0.99
CA VAL A 92 2.46 -9.48 -0.69
C VAL A 92 0.99 -9.56 -1.09
N ARG A 93 0.49 -10.78 -1.29
CA ARG A 93 -0.93 -11.04 -1.48
C ARG A 93 -1.61 -11.32 -0.15
N GLY A 94 -2.57 -10.48 0.18
CA GLY A 94 -3.45 -10.64 1.31
C GLY A 94 -4.69 -11.46 0.98
N PRO A 95 -5.60 -11.58 1.95
CA PRO A 95 -6.89 -12.21 1.74
C PRO A 95 -7.69 -11.58 0.58
N ASP A 96 -8.51 -12.39 -0.09
CA ASP A 96 -9.28 -12.03 -1.30
C ASP A 96 -8.39 -11.54 -2.47
N ASP A 97 -7.11 -11.95 -2.49
CA ASP A 97 -6.10 -11.55 -3.49
C ASP A 97 -5.77 -10.04 -3.53
N VAL A 98 -6.06 -9.33 -2.44
CA VAL A 98 -5.67 -7.92 -2.30
C VAL A 98 -4.15 -7.81 -2.31
N GLY A 99 -3.58 -7.10 -3.29
CA GLY A 99 -2.16 -6.76 -3.29
C GLY A 99 -1.86 -5.71 -2.22
N VAL A 100 -0.84 -5.91 -1.40
CA VAL A 100 -0.49 -5.01 -0.29
C VAL A 100 0.94 -4.50 -0.48
N LEU A 101 1.11 -3.19 -0.35
CA LEU A 101 2.40 -2.50 -0.36
C LEU A 101 2.52 -1.56 0.85
N THR A 102 3.76 -1.33 1.30
CA THR A 102 4.08 -0.35 2.35
C THR A 102 5.21 0.57 1.89
N MET A 103 5.01 1.88 2.05
CA MET A 103 6.03 2.90 1.77
C MET A 103 6.92 3.15 2.99
N THR A 104 6.41 2.83 4.18
CA THR A 104 7.12 2.95 5.44
C THR A 104 7.68 1.59 5.87
N GLY A 105 8.79 1.63 6.60
CA GLY A 105 9.39 0.41 7.12
C GLY A 105 8.48 -0.21 8.17
N LEU A 106 8.30 -1.53 8.13
CA LEU A 106 7.69 -2.26 9.23
C LEU A 106 8.63 -2.17 10.42
N LEU A 107 8.38 -1.22 11.33
CA LEU A 107 9.02 -1.23 12.63
C LEU A 107 8.59 -2.52 13.33
N GLY A 108 9.57 -3.30 13.78
CA GLY A 108 9.32 -4.55 14.51
C GLY A 108 8.46 -4.27 15.73
N ALA A 109 7.17 -4.60 15.64
CA ALA A 109 6.31 -4.72 16.79
C ALA A 109 6.86 -5.86 17.66
N GLY A 110 7.48 -5.54 18.80
CA GLY A 110 7.90 -6.55 19.79
C GLY A 110 9.37 -6.52 20.25
N LYS A 111 9.99 -5.35 20.43
CA LYS A 111 11.11 -5.21 21.37
C LYS A 111 10.76 -4.18 22.43
N GLY A 112 9.96 -4.60 23.39
CA GLY A 112 9.63 -3.93 24.64
C GLY A 112 9.35 -5.00 25.68
#